data_AF-A0A2U1F135-F1
#
_entry.id   AF-A0A2U1F135-F1
#
_cell.length_a   1.000
_cell.length_b   1.000
_cell.length_c   1.000
_cell.angle_alpha   90.00
_cell.angle_beta   90.00
_cell.angle_gamma   90.00
#
_symmetry.space_group_name_H-M   'P 1'
#
loop_
_entity.id
_entity.type
_entity.pdbx_description
1 polymer ?
#
loop_
_entity_poly.entity_id
_entity_poly.type
_entity_poly.pdbx_seq_one_letter_code
_entity_poly.pdbx_strand_id
1 'polypeptide(L)'
;MALVSVLTLSSCGSDDEPRCVANTQWEKVFNPAEYEAWNKGSDFKFRDFDLEEAILTEASIKLDFISKTQATFIHKEAYEGGYFVQIKYLIPFDYNTTTGAVMLKFSDRESLAIEHNLPDGADQGIDPVLYVNSLGQVDWDKNTLSLTLVDEEVGTHPVILTKK
;
A
#
# COMPACT_ATOMS: atom_id res chain seq x y z
N MET A 1 13.81 37.56 -47.70
CA MET A 1 14.31 36.21 -47.36
C MET A 1 13.26 35.55 -46.50
N ALA A 2 12.71 34.42 -46.96
CA ALA A 2 11.77 33.60 -46.23
C ALA A 2 12.55 32.51 -45.49
N LEU A 3 12.12 32.14 -44.28
CA LEU A 3 12.19 30.76 -43.83
C LEU A 3 10.94 30.48 -43.00
N VAL A 4 9.95 29.91 -43.69
CA VAL A 4 8.78 29.27 -43.08
C VAL A 4 9.28 27.95 -42.52
N SER A 5 9.42 27.85 -41.21
CA SER A 5 9.64 26.56 -40.54
C SER A 5 8.28 25.92 -40.31
N VAL A 6 7.94 25.01 -41.23
CA VAL A 6 6.86 24.03 -41.06
C VAL A 6 7.22 23.16 -39.87
N LEU A 7 6.56 23.38 -38.74
CA LEU A 7 6.51 22.38 -37.67
C LEU A 7 5.58 21.27 -38.18
N THR A 8 6.20 20.16 -38.56
CA THR A 8 5.50 18.91 -38.84
C THR A 8 4.69 18.54 -37.60
N LEU A 9 3.37 18.63 -37.72
CA LEU A 9 2.42 17.97 -36.84
C LEU A 9 2.60 16.47 -37.01
N SER A 10 3.53 15.91 -36.23
CA SER A 10 3.52 14.49 -35.94
C SER A 10 2.17 14.21 -35.30
N SER A 11 1.34 13.44 -36.00
CA SER A 11 0.10 12.87 -35.48
C SER A 11 0.38 12.19 -34.14
N CYS A 12 0.15 12.89 -33.03
CA CYS A 12 -0.06 12.25 -31.73
C CYS A 12 -1.37 11.47 -31.87
N GLY A 13 -1.23 10.19 -32.20
CA GLY A 13 -2.26 9.22 -31.89
C GLY A 13 -2.60 9.38 -30.40
N SER A 14 -3.87 9.34 -30.11
CA SER A 14 -4.46 9.50 -28.78
C SER A 14 -4.16 8.31 -27.85
N ASP A 15 -2.89 7.90 -27.75
CA ASP A 15 -2.39 6.78 -26.93
C ASP A 15 -1.18 7.16 -26.04
N ASP A 16 -0.70 8.41 -26.10
CA ASP A 16 0.55 8.86 -25.43
C ASP A 16 0.31 9.64 -24.12
N GLU A 17 -0.76 9.36 -23.37
CA GLU A 17 -0.75 9.80 -21.96
C GLU A 17 0.17 8.88 -21.15
N PRO A 18 1.24 9.40 -20.51
CA PRO A 18 2.12 8.57 -19.71
C PRO A 18 1.31 7.89 -18.61
N ARG A 19 1.31 6.55 -18.59
CA ARG A 19 0.58 5.73 -17.62
C ARG A 19 0.98 6.18 -16.20
N CYS A 20 0.03 6.78 -15.48
CA CYS A 20 0.25 7.42 -14.19
C CYS A 20 -0.51 6.68 -13.08
N VAL A 21 0.14 6.50 -11.93
CA VAL A 21 -0.51 5.93 -10.74
C VAL A 21 -1.40 6.92 -10.01
N ALA A 22 -1.32 8.22 -10.28
CA ALA A 22 -2.15 9.21 -9.60
C ALA A 22 -3.65 8.92 -9.78
N ASN A 23 -4.42 9.11 -8.71
CA ASN A 23 -5.85 8.80 -8.61
C ASN A 23 -6.20 7.34 -8.87
N THR A 24 -5.35 6.40 -8.42
CA THR A 24 -5.64 4.96 -8.49
C THR A 24 -5.65 4.32 -7.11
N GLN A 25 -6.49 3.31 -6.95
CA GLN A 25 -6.61 2.50 -5.74
C GLN A 25 -6.19 1.07 -6.03
N TRP A 26 -5.42 0.50 -5.10
CA TRP A 26 -4.91 -0.86 -5.17
C TRP A 26 -5.15 -1.55 -3.85
N GLU A 27 -5.55 -2.82 -3.87
CA GLU A 27 -5.86 -3.54 -2.63
C GLU A 27 -5.58 -5.04 -2.77
N LYS A 28 -5.15 -5.65 -1.67
CA LYS A 28 -5.17 -7.09 -1.44
C LYS A 28 -6.00 -7.34 -0.19
N VAL A 29 -7.05 -8.14 -0.35
CA VAL A 29 -7.78 -8.73 0.76
C VAL A 29 -7.24 -10.14 0.97
N PHE A 30 -6.93 -10.47 2.22
CA PHE A 30 -6.46 -11.75 2.67
C PHE A 30 -7.59 -12.46 3.42
N ASN A 31 -7.78 -13.73 3.12
CA ASN A 31 -8.45 -14.60 4.08
C ASN A 31 -7.49 -14.94 5.23
N PRO A 32 -7.98 -15.50 6.35
CA PRO A 32 -7.14 -15.73 7.53
C PRO A 32 -5.92 -16.61 7.28
N ALA A 33 -6.08 -17.69 6.50
CA ALA A 33 -4.97 -18.61 6.19
C ALA A 33 -3.92 -17.97 5.27
N GLU A 34 -4.35 -17.17 4.30
CA GLU A 34 -3.44 -16.39 3.46
C GLU A 34 -2.68 -15.35 4.27
N TYR A 35 -3.36 -14.68 5.20
CA TYR A 35 -2.73 -13.69 6.06
C TYR A 35 -1.71 -14.32 7.00
N GLU A 36 -2.08 -15.41 7.67
CA GLU A 36 -1.17 -16.17 8.54
C GLU A 36 0.08 -16.64 7.78
N ALA A 37 -0.08 -17.11 6.55
CA ALA A 37 1.05 -17.52 5.70
C ALA A 37 1.92 -16.33 5.27
N TRP A 38 1.30 -15.19 4.93
CA TRP A 38 1.99 -13.96 4.54
C TRP A 38 2.77 -13.34 5.70
N ASN A 39 2.21 -13.48 6.90
CA ASN A 39 2.73 -12.98 8.16
C ASN A 39 3.51 -14.06 8.93
N LYS A 40 3.92 -15.14 8.26
CA LYS A 40 4.63 -16.25 8.91
C LYS A 40 6.09 -15.87 9.14
N GLY A 41 6.51 -15.87 10.41
CA GLY A 41 7.88 -15.54 10.79
C GLY A 41 8.10 -14.05 11.07
N SER A 42 7.06 -13.23 10.89
CA SER A 42 6.98 -11.93 11.50
C SER A 42 6.40 -12.04 12.90
N ASP A 43 7.03 -11.36 13.84
CA ASP A 43 6.38 -11.07 15.13
C ASP A 43 5.40 -9.89 15.01
N PHE A 44 4.97 -9.64 13.77
CA PHE A 44 3.90 -8.75 13.41
C PHE A 44 2.63 -9.32 14.01
N LYS A 45 2.35 -8.88 15.21
CA LYS A 45 1.04 -8.89 15.81
C LYS A 45 0.83 -7.46 16.26
N PHE A 46 -0.38 -6.95 16.12
CA PHE A 46 -0.79 -5.83 16.95
C PHE A 46 -0.59 -6.29 18.41
N ARG A 47 0.55 -5.91 19.00
CA ARG A 47 1.10 -6.51 20.23
C ARG A 47 0.48 -5.88 21.47
N ASP A 48 -0.34 -6.66 22.18
CA ASP A 48 -1.00 -6.43 23.49
C ASP A 48 -2.52 -6.11 23.45
N PHE A 49 -3.25 -6.72 22.52
CA PHE A 49 -4.53 -7.34 22.90
C PHE A 49 -4.25 -8.79 23.26
N ASP A 50 -5.03 -9.40 24.16
CA ASP A 50 -5.06 -10.86 24.34
C ASP A 50 -5.76 -11.51 23.12
N LEU A 51 -5.12 -11.34 21.96
CA LEU A 51 -5.55 -11.73 20.62
C LEU A 51 -5.31 -13.22 20.36
N GLU A 52 -4.80 -13.97 21.35
CA GLU A 52 -4.69 -15.43 21.25
C GLU A 52 -6.07 -16.09 21.04
N GLU A 53 -7.16 -15.43 21.44
CA GLU A 53 -8.53 -15.91 21.23
C GLU A 53 -9.31 -15.18 20.13
N ALA A 54 -8.85 -14.01 19.67
CA ALA A 54 -9.58 -13.23 18.68
C ALA A 54 -9.32 -13.78 17.27
N ILE A 55 -10.39 -14.36 16.69
CA ILE A 55 -10.34 -15.00 15.38
C ILE A 55 -10.32 -13.92 14.31
N LEU A 56 -9.19 -13.80 13.59
CA LEU A 56 -9.09 -12.96 12.39
C LEU A 56 -10.10 -13.45 11.35
N THR A 57 -10.89 -12.53 10.84
CA THR A 57 -11.90 -12.80 9.80
C THR A 57 -11.44 -12.31 8.43
N GLU A 58 -10.76 -11.16 8.41
CA GLU A 58 -10.27 -10.52 7.19
C GLU A 58 -9.08 -9.62 7.53
N ALA A 59 -8.09 -9.60 6.65
CA ALA A 59 -7.06 -8.57 6.65
C ALA A 59 -6.98 -7.94 5.26
N SER A 60 -6.57 -6.68 5.18
CA SER A 60 -6.40 -5.99 3.91
C SER A 60 -5.25 -5.01 3.94
N ILE A 61 -4.51 -4.97 2.84
CA ILE A 61 -3.55 -3.92 2.53
C ILE A 61 -4.10 -3.15 1.35
N LYS A 62 -4.20 -1.84 1.49
CA LYS A 62 -4.73 -0.92 0.48
C LYS A 62 -3.77 0.25 0.28
N LEU A 63 -3.61 0.67 -0.96
CA LEU A 63 -2.78 1.79 -1.37
C LEU A 63 -3.56 2.69 -2.32
N ASP A 64 -3.84 3.91 -1.87
CA ASP A 64 -4.51 4.97 -2.64
C ASP A 64 -3.49 6.01 -3.08
N PHE A 65 -3.13 6.04 -4.36
CA PHE A 65 -2.29 7.10 -4.92
C PHE A 65 -3.14 8.37 -5.10
N ILE A 66 -3.19 9.23 -4.10
CA ILE A 66 -4.00 10.45 -4.11
C ILE A 66 -3.43 11.54 -5.03
N SER A 67 -2.14 11.48 -5.35
CA SER A 67 -1.48 12.41 -6.27
C SER A 67 -0.29 11.76 -6.98
N LYS A 68 0.51 12.54 -7.70
CA LYS A 68 1.74 12.07 -8.36
C LYS A 68 2.90 11.78 -7.39
N THR A 69 2.78 12.21 -6.14
CA THR A 69 3.87 12.13 -5.14
C THR A 69 3.41 11.67 -3.76
N GLN A 70 2.09 11.59 -3.51
CA GLN A 70 1.54 11.14 -2.24
C GLN A 70 0.57 9.97 -2.42
N ALA A 71 0.66 9.01 -1.51
CA ALA A 71 -0.24 7.88 -1.41
C ALA A 71 -0.71 7.69 0.05
N THR A 72 -1.90 7.15 0.22
CA THR A 72 -2.38 6.65 1.51
C THR A 72 -2.20 5.14 1.54
N PHE A 73 -1.37 4.65 2.44
CA PHE A 73 -1.27 3.22 2.74
C PHE A 73 -2.17 2.89 3.92
N ILE A 74 -2.95 1.82 3.81
CA ILE A 74 -3.89 1.38 4.82
C ILE A 74 -3.66 -0.11 5.05
N HIS A 75 -3.43 -0.48 6.31
CA HIS A 75 -3.48 -1.87 6.74
C HIS A 75 -4.63 -2.01 7.74
N LYS A 76 -5.56 -2.92 7.47
CA LYS A 76 -6.69 -3.21 8.34
C LYS A 76 -6.76 -4.69 8.65
N GLU A 77 -7.01 -5.02 9.91
CA GLU A 77 -7.41 -6.34 10.38
C GLU A 77 -8.81 -6.26 11.00
N ALA A 78 -9.66 -7.23 10.69
CA ALA A 78 -11.00 -7.38 11.24
C ALA A 78 -11.13 -8.75 11.91
N TYR A 79 -11.75 -8.78 13.08
CA TYR A 79 -11.88 -9.97 13.92
C TYR A 79 -13.36 -10.30 14.15
N GLU A 80 -13.62 -11.53 14.59
CA GLU A 80 -14.95 -11.94 15.03
C GLU A 80 -15.49 -11.01 16.12
N GLY A 81 -16.82 -10.87 16.18
CA GLY A 81 -17.46 -9.90 17.07
C GLY A 81 -17.52 -8.48 16.51
N GLY A 82 -17.01 -8.24 15.30
CA GLY A 82 -17.07 -6.94 14.62
C GLY A 82 -15.98 -5.96 15.07
N TYR A 83 -14.93 -6.47 15.71
CA TYR A 83 -13.77 -5.69 16.10
C TYR A 83 -12.84 -5.45 14.90
N PHE A 84 -12.14 -4.32 14.89
CA PHE A 84 -11.13 -4.02 13.89
C PHE A 84 -10.01 -3.15 14.46
N VAL A 85 -8.87 -3.25 13.80
CA VAL A 85 -7.75 -2.31 13.90
C VAL A 85 -7.36 -1.88 12.50
N GLN A 86 -7.12 -0.59 12.32
CA GLN A 86 -6.74 0.00 11.05
C GLN A 86 -5.65 1.03 11.25
N ILE A 87 -4.53 0.84 10.56
CA ILE A 87 -3.43 1.79 10.49
C ILE A 87 -3.45 2.47 9.13
N LYS A 88 -3.34 3.80 9.13
CA LYS A 88 -3.22 4.63 7.94
C LYS A 88 -1.94 5.44 7.98
N TYR A 89 -1.21 5.40 6.87
CA TYR A 89 -0.07 6.25 6.61
C TYR A 89 -0.32 7.15 5.42
N LEU A 90 0.01 8.42 5.54
CA LEU A 90 0.22 9.28 4.38
C LEU A 90 1.71 9.24 4.04
N ILE A 91 2.05 8.69 2.87
CA ILE A 91 3.43 8.43 2.48
C ILE A 91 3.79 9.12 1.16
N PRO A 92 4.96 9.74 1.06
CA PRO A 92 5.49 10.17 -0.21
C PRO A 92 5.99 8.96 -1.02
N PHE A 93 6.01 9.11 -2.35
CA PHE A 93 6.55 8.08 -3.24
C PHE A 93 7.22 8.66 -4.48
N ASP A 94 8.12 7.88 -5.06
CA ASP A 94 8.63 8.11 -6.42
C ASP A 94 8.02 7.07 -7.37
N TYR A 95 7.65 7.49 -8.58
CA TYR A 95 7.15 6.59 -9.61
C TYR A 95 7.83 6.85 -10.95
N ASN A 96 8.33 5.78 -11.56
CA ASN A 96 8.91 5.81 -12.89
C ASN A 96 7.86 5.38 -13.91
N THR A 97 7.35 6.32 -14.71
CA THR A 97 6.33 6.07 -15.73
C THR A 97 6.79 5.12 -16.84
N THR A 98 8.09 5.04 -17.09
CA THR A 98 8.67 4.21 -18.16
C THR A 98 8.79 2.76 -17.72
N THR A 99 9.23 2.51 -16.48
CA THR A 99 9.44 1.16 -15.98
C THR A 99 8.26 0.63 -15.18
N GLY A 100 7.39 1.49 -14.65
CA GLY A 100 6.31 1.13 -13.71
C GLY A 100 6.79 0.96 -12.26
N ALA A 101 8.06 1.24 -11.97
CA ALA A 101 8.61 1.09 -10.62
C ALA A 101 8.08 2.16 -9.66
N VAL A 102 7.74 1.75 -8.44
CA VAL A 102 7.29 2.61 -7.34
C VAL A 102 8.25 2.44 -6.16
N MET A 103 8.65 3.55 -5.53
CA MET A 103 9.34 3.54 -4.22
C MET A 103 8.46 4.25 -3.21
N LEU A 104 7.91 3.50 -2.26
CA LEU A 104 7.14 4.02 -1.13
C LEU A 104 8.11 4.43 -0.02
N LYS A 105 8.07 5.69 0.41
CA LYS A 105 9.03 6.25 1.38
C LYS A 105 8.44 6.29 2.79
N PHE A 106 8.25 5.12 3.41
CA PHE A 106 7.68 5.03 4.76
C PHE A 106 8.53 5.71 5.85
N SER A 107 9.85 5.89 5.61
CA SER A 107 10.73 6.67 6.49
C SER A 107 10.32 8.15 6.57
N ASP A 108 9.70 8.65 5.49
CA ASP A 108 9.34 10.06 5.30
C ASP A 108 7.83 10.27 5.45
N ARG A 109 7.13 9.35 6.13
CA ARG A 109 5.67 9.41 6.33
C ARG A 109 5.25 10.71 7.02
N GLU A 110 4.21 11.34 6.49
CA GLU A 110 3.72 12.63 6.98
C GLU A 110 2.77 12.48 8.17
N SER A 111 1.98 11.40 8.19
CA SER A 111 1.02 11.13 9.25
C SER A 111 0.82 9.64 9.50
N LEU A 112 0.52 9.31 10.75
CA LEU A 112 0.06 8.01 11.20
C LEU A 112 -1.27 8.21 11.93
N ALA A 113 -2.31 7.51 11.48
CA ALA A 113 -3.57 7.40 12.20
C ALA A 113 -3.85 5.93 12.51
N ILE A 114 -4.24 5.66 13.75
CA ILE A 114 -4.65 4.34 14.22
C ILE A 114 -6.13 4.46 14.60
N GLU A 115 -6.96 3.66 13.95
CA GLU A 115 -8.41 3.59 14.17
C GLU A 115 -8.76 2.19 14.63
N HIS A 116 -9.51 2.07 15.71
CA HIS A 116 -9.98 0.79 16.22
C HIS A 116 -11.29 0.94 16.98
N ASN A 117 -12.00 -0.16 17.17
CA ASN A 117 -13.17 -0.26 18.06
C ASN A 117 -13.01 -1.38 19.09
N LEU A 118 -11.76 -1.71 19.40
CA LEU A 118 -11.44 -2.72 20.39
C LEU A 118 -12.02 -2.39 21.78
N PRO A 119 -12.30 -3.40 22.63
CA PRO A 119 -12.69 -3.19 24.01
C PRO A 119 -11.70 -2.32 24.80
N ASP A 120 -12.21 -1.57 25.78
CA ASP A 120 -11.42 -0.67 26.63
C ASP A 120 -10.24 -1.39 27.29
N GLY A 121 -9.06 -0.77 27.22
CA GLY A 121 -7.86 -1.20 27.95
C GLY A 121 -6.94 -2.13 27.18
N ALA A 122 -7.28 -2.53 25.96
CA ALA A 122 -6.36 -3.32 25.14
C ALA A 122 -6.00 -2.65 23.80
N ASP A 123 -6.40 -1.38 23.65
CA ASP A 123 -5.72 -0.41 22.79
C ASP A 123 -4.27 -0.09 23.23
N GLN A 124 -3.90 -0.44 24.47
CA GLN A 124 -2.54 -0.27 25.00
C GLN A 124 -1.48 -1.13 24.32
N GLY A 125 -1.91 -2.02 23.42
CA GLY A 125 -1.08 -2.91 22.63
C GLY A 125 -1.20 -2.80 21.13
N ILE A 126 -1.44 -1.60 20.61
CA ILE A 126 -1.45 -1.40 19.16
C ILE A 126 -0.11 -0.81 18.76
N ASP A 127 0.87 -1.69 18.54
CA ASP A 127 2.14 -1.28 17.95
C ASP A 127 1.98 -0.99 16.45
N PRO A 128 2.39 0.21 15.98
CA PRO A 128 2.30 0.54 14.58
C PRO A 128 3.34 -0.23 13.78
N VAL A 129 2.96 -0.62 12.58
CA VAL A 129 3.86 -1.26 11.63
C VAL A 129 4.95 -0.29 11.17
N LEU A 130 6.21 -0.58 11.46
CA LEU A 130 7.32 0.27 11.05
C LEU A 130 7.97 -0.25 9.77
N TYR A 131 7.27 -0.03 8.66
CA TYR A 131 7.91 -0.23 7.37
C TYR A 131 8.96 0.84 7.11
N VAL A 132 10.04 0.44 6.43
CA VAL A 132 10.97 1.35 5.76
C VAL A 132 10.63 1.47 4.29
N ASN A 133 11.52 2.11 3.55
CA ASN A 133 11.35 2.34 2.13
C ASN A 133 11.15 1.01 1.39
N SER A 134 10.00 0.92 0.72
CA SER A 134 9.47 -0.31 0.16
C SER A 134 9.34 -0.17 -1.34
N LEU A 135 9.78 -1.20 -2.07
CA LEU A 135 9.83 -1.20 -3.53
C LEU A 135 8.61 -1.88 -4.12
N GLY A 136 8.17 -1.38 -5.27
CA GLY A 136 7.05 -1.94 -6.00
C GLY A 136 7.17 -1.83 -7.52
N GLN A 137 6.31 -2.57 -8.20
CA GLN A 137 6.24 -2.62 -9.65
C GLN A 137 4.78 -2.71 -10.09
N VAL A 138 4.35 -1.72 -10.88
CA VAL A 138 3.04 -1.73 -11.53
C VAL A 138 3.13 -2.53 -12.82
N ASP A 139 2.21 -3.47 -12.98
CA ASP A 139 1.90 -4.15 -14.23
C ASP A 139 0.48 -3.73 -14.65
N TRP A 140 0.44 -2.77 -15.56
CA TRP A 140 -0.80 -2.18 -16.06
C TRP A 140 -1.63 -3.14 -16.92
N ASP A 141 -0.99 -4.11 -17.56
CA ASP A 141 -1.69 -5.06 -18.42
C ASP A 141 -2.39 -6.12 -17.56
N LYS A 142 -1.80 -6.47 -16.42
CA LYS A 142 -2.41 -7.36 -15.42
C LYS A 142 -3.25 -6.64 -14.36
N ASN A 143 -3.23 -5.31 -14.34
CA ASN A 143 -3.82 -4.49 -13.27
C ASN A 143 -3.35 -4.92 -11.88
N THR A 144 -2.05 -5.21 -11.75
CA THR A 144 -1.42 -5.58 -10.47
C THR A 144 -0.32 -4.60 -10.07
N LEU A 145 -0.17 -4.39 -8.76
CA LEU A 145 0.97 -3.73 -8.15
C LEU A 145 1.63 -4.73 -7.20
N SER A 146 2.81 -5.23 -7.55
CA SER A 146 3.63 -6.00 -6.61
C SER A 146 4.40 -5.05 -5.72
N LEU A 147 4.39 -5.30 -4.42
CA LEU A 147 5.16 -4.58 -3.41
C LEU A 147 6.02 -5.58 -2.65
N THR A 148 7.21 -5.13 -2.25
CA THR A 148 8.00 -5.77 -1.20
C THR A 148 8.05 -4.79 -0.04
N LEU A 149 7.19 -5.02 0.94
CA LEU A 149 7.18 -4.23 2.17
C LEU A 149 8.37 -4.65 3.01
N VAL A 150 9.11 -3.70 3.55
CA VAL A 150 10.32 -3.97 4.34
C VAL A 150 10.07 -3.47 5.75
N ASP A 151 10.09 -4.37 6.71
CA ASP A 151 10.01 -4.09 8.15
C ASP A 151 11.42 -4.18 8.76
N GLU A 152 11.79 -3.22 9.61
CA GLU A 152 13.16 -3.14 10.18
C GLU A 152 13.54 -4.33 11.05
N GLU A 153 12.56 -4.89 11.78
CA GLU A 153 12.81 -5.92 12.78
C GLU A 153 12.60 -7.32 12.21
N VAL A 154 11.70 -7.42 11.24
CA VAL A 154 11.11 -8.68 10.80
C VAL A 154 11.59 -9.12 9.41
N GLY A 155 11.95 -8.17 8.53
CA GLY A 155 12.39 -8.44 7.17
C GLY A 155 11.36 -8.07 6.11
N THR A 156 11.31 -8.84 5.02
CA THR A 156 10.56 -8.43 3.81
C THR A 156 9.29 -9.23 3.58
N HIS A 157 8.18 -8.54 3.31
CA HIS A 157 6.87 -9.11 3.03
C HIS A 157 6.42 -8.78 1.59
N PRO A 158 6.49 -9.74 0.65
CA PRO A 158 5.96 -9.53 -0.69
C PRO A 158 4.42 -9.55 -0.67
N VAL A 159 3.79 -8.62 -1.36
CA VAL A 159 2.33 -8.58 -1.54
C VAL A 159 2.00 -8.15 -2.96
N ILE A 160 0.94 -8.71 -3.55
CA ILE A 160 0.43 -8.31 -4.86
C ILE A 160 -0.95 -7.72 -4.66
N LEU A 161 -1.08 -6.42 -4.93
CA LEU A 161 -2.32 -5.67 -4.90
C LEU A 161 -2.97 -5.70 -6.29
N THR A 162 -4.29 -5.67 -6.34
CA THR A 162 -5.05 -5.51 -7.59
C THR A 162 -5.68 -4.13 -7.66
N LYS A 163 -5.73 -3.56 -8.86
CA LYS A 163 -6.39 -2.27 -9.10
C LYS A 163 -7.90 -2.39 -8.87
N LYS A 164 -8.51 -1.41 -8.21
CA LYS A 164 -9.96 -1.32 -7.98
C LYS A 164 -10.65 -0.37 -8.95
#